data_AF-A0A7Y2P8I5-F1
#
_entry.id   AF-A0A7Y2P8I5-F1
#
_cell.length_a   1.000
_cell.length_b   1.000
_cell.length_c   1.000
_cell.angle_alpha   90.00
_cell.angle_beta   90.00
_cell.angle_gamma   90.00
#
_symmetry.space_group_name_H-M   'P 1'
#
loop_
_entity.id
_entity.type
_entity.pdbx_description
1 polymer ?
#
loop_
_entity_poly.entity_id
_entity_poly.type
_entity_poly.pdbx_seq_one_letter_code
_entity_poly.pdbx_strand_id
1 'polypeptide(L)'
;MDRYTKAFVVASLVYFFLASVLGVWMGAASAAEWVQFAHVHFNLLGFMSMMIYGVGYFILPRFNGRTLHWPSWVPLHFYAANVGLIGMVATAPERPSTGFALFAGLSVVSVAMFVINLGATMLVAPAEEEEEEEEEAPSMRPQVPPPPQVDIHPDMRVGEILTRWPQTVEVFVANGFASLGNPEHREQVKQIPITLRMACQRHNVDLEPMVALLVSAAGGTPRPAAASAGIRAGATVGAGRRGKLSRGEPIRPDSVLGDILAAYPETEKVFRKYYGDGCFSCPGQATESVKQSAMMHNVSEKEILTDLNRAAGF
;
A
#
# COMPACT_ATOMS: atom_id res chain seq x y z
N MET A 1 -4.02 -4.92 7.51
CA MET A 1 -2.95 -5.80 8.00
C MET A 1 -2.79 -6.96 7.05
N ASP A 2 -1.55 -7.34 6.73
CA ASP A 2 -1.28 -8.61 6.05
C ASP A 2 -1.57 -9.80 6.99
N ARG A 3 -1.57 -11.01 6.43
CA ARG A 3 -1.97 -12.24 7.12
C ARG A 3 -1.14 -12.51 8.37
N TYR A 4 0.19 -12.37 8.31
CA TYR A 4 1.08 -12.74 9.41
C TYR A 4 1.09 -11.67 10.50
N THR A 5 1.00 -10.40 10.12
CA THR A 5 0.82 -9.30 11.06
C THR A 5 -0.48 -9.42 11.84
N LYS A 6 -1.58 -9.86 11.19
CA LYS A 6 -2.82 -10.24 11.90
C LYS A 6 -2.63 -11.50 12.76
N ALA A 7 -1.87 -12.48 12.29
CA ALA A 7 -1.62 -13.72 13.03
C ALA A 7 -0.89 -13.47 14.35
N PHE A 8 0.07 -12.54 14.40
CA PHE A 8 0.72 -12.10 15.64
C PHE A 8 -0.29 -11.59 16.69
N VAL A 9 -1.20 -10.70 16.26
CA VAL A 9 -2.24 -10.17 17.16
C VAL A 9 -3.17 -11.27 17.64
N VAL A 10 -3.62 -12.17 16.76
CA VAL A 10 -4.49 -13.28 17.16
C VAL A 10 -3.76 -14.22 18.13
N ALA A 11 -2.50 -14.58 17.84
CA ALA A 11 -1.68 -15.42 18.72
C ALA A 11 -1.49 -14.76 20.10
N SER A 12 -1.29 -13.45 20.16
CA SER A 12 -1.16 -12.73 21.43
C SER A 12 -2.39 -12.88 22.32
N LEU A 13 -3.59 -12.85 21.74
CA LEU A 13 -4.84 -13.01 22.49
C LEU A 13 -5.00 -14.44 22.99
N VAL A 14 -4.57 -15.42 22.20
CA VAL A 14 -4.54 -16.83 22.62
C VAL A 14 -3.59 -17.03 23.79
N TYR A 15 -2.35 -16.52 23.71
CA TYR A 15 -1.40 -16.62 24.81
C TYR A 15 -1.87 -15.87 26.06
N PHE A 16 -2.52 -14.72 25.91
CA PHE A 16 -3.08 -13.97 27.04
C PHE A 16 -4.16 -14.78 27.77
N PHE A 17 -5.06 -15.41 27.02
CA PHE A 17 -6.09 -16.27 27.58
C PHE A 17 -5.46 -17.47 28.32
N LEU A 18 -4.51 -18.16 27.68
CA LEU A 18 -3.80 -19.29 28.30
C LEU A 18 -3.07 -18.86 29.57
N ALA A 19 -2.35 -17.74 29.53
CA ALA A 19 -1.62 -17.22 30.68
C ALA A 19 -2.57 -16.87 31.83
N SER A 20 -3.75 -16.30 31.53
CA SER A 20 -4.78 -15.98 32.52
C SER A 20 -5.31 -17.25 33.22
N VAL A 21 -5.55 -18.32 32.45
CA VAL A 21 -5.96 -19.62 33.00
C VAL A 21 -4.88 -20.19 33.93
N LEU A 22 -3.60 -20.14 33.52
CA LEU A 22 -2.49 -20.58 34.37
C LEU A 22 -2.36 -19.72 35.65
N GLY A 23 -2.64 -18.42 35.56
CA GLY A 23 -2.63 -17.53 36.72
C GLY A 23 -3.71 -17.89 37.75
N VAL A 24 -4.93 -18.20 37.29
CA VAL A 24 -5.99 -18.71 38.16
C VAL A 24 -5.58 -20.04 38.80
N TRP A 25 -4.99 -20.96 38.04
CA TRP A 25 -4.53 -22.23 38.59
C TRP A 25 -3.48 -22.03 39.69
N MET A 26 -2.47 -21.19 39.46
CA MET A 26 -1.45 -20.86 40.47
C MET A 26 -2.03 -20.22 41.74
N GLY A 27 -3.09 -19.43 41.61
CA GLY A 27 -3.74 -18.77 42.75
C GLY A 27 -4.72 -19.67 43.52
N ALA A 28 -5.31 -20.67 42.85
CA ALA A 28 -6.36 -21.51 43.43
C ALA A 28 -5.85 -22.88 43.94
N ALA A 29 -4.70 -23.35 43.49
CA ALA A 29 -4.16 -24.65 43.87
C ALA A 29 -2.63 -24.65 43.92
N SER A 30 -2.03 -25.69 44.51
CA SER A 30 -0.59 -25.94 44.42
C SER A 30 -0.24 -26.27 42.98
N ALA A 31 0.34 -25.32 42.26
CA ALA A 31 0.80 -25.49 40.89
C ALA A 31 2.27 -25.96 40.84
N ALA A 32 2.62 -26.73 39.82
CA ALA A 32 4.01 -27.11 39.57
C ALA A 32 4.87 -25.90 39.19
N GLU A 33 6.17 -25.93 39.47
CA GLU A 33 7.09 -24.80 39.22
C GLU A 33 7.12 -24.33 37.76
N TRP A 34 6.93 -25.24 36.80
CA TRP A 34 6.89 -24.90 35.38
C TRP A 34 5.67 -24.02 35.02
N VAL A 35 4.59 -24.07 35.80
CA VAL A 35 3.37 -23.29 35.57
C VAL A 35 3.65 -21.79 35.74
N GLN A 36 4.42 -21.42 36.77
CA GLN A 36 4.84 -20.03 36.97
C GLN A 36 5.70 -19.56 35.80
N PHE A 37 6.64 -20.40 35.34
CA PHE A 37 7.47 -20.08 34.20
C PHE A 37 6.64 -19.87 32.93
N ALA A 38 5.69 -20.78 32.64
CA ALA A 38 4.78 -20.68 31.52
C ALA A 38 3.89 -19.42 31.59
N HIS A 39 3.31 -19.13 32.76
CA HIS A 39 2.47 -17.95 32.98
C HIS A 39 3.20 -16.64 32.66
N VAL A 40 4.43 -16.49 33.15
CA VAL A 40 5.23 -15.27 32.92
C VAL A 40 5.59 -15.13 31.44
N HIS A 41 6.06 -16.20 30.79
CA HIS A 41 6.52 -16.11 29.39
C HIS A 41 5.35 -16.03 28.40
N PHE A 42 4.21 -16.65 28.67
CA PHE A 42 3.00 -16.45 27.86
C PHE A 42 2.47 -15.02 28.00
N ASN A 43 2.56 -14.38 29.16
CA ASN A 43 2.21 -12.95 29.28
C ASN A 43 3.20 -12.03 28.57
N LEU A 44 4.51 -12.21 28.79
CA LEU A 44 5.52 -11.29 28.27
C LEU A 44 5.83 -11.55 26.79
N LEU A 45 6.30 -12.75 26.45
CA LEU A 45 6.68 -13.09 25.08
C LEU A 45 5.49 -13.46 24.21
N GLY A 46 4.49 -14.13 24.79
CA GLY A 46 3.29 -14.56 24.07
C GLY A 46 2.30 -13.42 23.83
N PHE A 47 1.89 -12.70 24.87
CA PHE A 47 0.92 -11.62 24.75
C PHE A 47 1.58 -10.29 24.39
N MET A 48 2.40 -9.72 25.29
CA MET A 48 2.93 -8.37 25.10
C MET A 48 3.82 -8.27 23.86
N SER A 49 4.83 -9.14 23.71
CA SER A 49 5.74 -9.07 22.57
C SER A 49 5.05 -9.36 21.24
N MET A 50 4.19 -10.39 21.13
CA MET A 50 3.48 -10.66 19.87
C MET A 50 2.51 -9.53 19.50
N MET A 51 1.85 -8.91 20.47
CA MET A 51 1.02 -7.72 20.23
C MET A 51 1.87 -6.58 19.66
N ILE A 52 3.04 -6.31 20.26
CA ILE A 52 4.00 -5.32 19.77
C ILE A 52 4.50 -5.68 18.37
N TYR A 53 4.74 -6.95 18.07
CA TYR A 53 5.20 -7.37 16.74
C TYR A 53 4.12 -7.14 15.68
N GLY A 54 2.90 -7.62 15.92
CA GLY A 54 1.79 -7.45 14.98
C GLY A 54 1.42 -5.99 14.78
N VAL A 55 1.25 -5.23 15.87
CA VAL A 55 0.90 -3.80 15.75
C VAL A 55 2.09 -3.00 15.22
N GLY A 56 3.31 -3.29 15.65
CA GLY A 56 4.53 -2.59 15.24
C GLY A 56 4.81 -2.71 13.75
N TYR A 57 4.77 -3.92 13.19
CA TYR A 57 4.92 -4.11 11.74
C TYR A 57 3.79 -3.46 10.92
N PHE A 58 2.60 -3.29 11.50
CA PHE A 58 1.50 -2.63 10.81
C PHE A 58 1.60 -1.10 10.89
N ILE A 59 1.73 -0.55 12.08
CA ILE A 59 1.51 0.88 12.31
C ILE A 59 2.77 1.70 12.06
N LEU A 60 3.93 1.24 12.56
CA LEU A 60 5.14 2.07 12.58
C LEU A 60 5.70 2.39 11.18
N PRO A 61 5.75 1.45 10.21
CA PRO A 61 6.16 1.81 8.85
C PRO A 61 5.24 2.86 8.23
N ARG A 62 3.92 2.75 8.46
CA ARG A 62 2.92 3.66 7.90
C ARG A 62 3.02 5.08 8.46
N PHE A 63 3.30 5.23 9.76
CA PHE A 63 3.55 6.54 10.37
C PHE A 63 4.79 7.24 9.80
N ASN A 64 5.77 6.47 9.32
CA ASN A 64 6.97 7.00 8.69
C ASN A 64 6.86 7.08 7.15
N GLY A 65 5.70 6.75 6.57
CA GLY A 65 5.51 6.73 5.12
C GLY A 65 6.38 5.70 4.39
N ARG A 66 6.84 4.65 5.08
CA ARG A 66 7.75 3.64 4.56
C ARG A 66 7.09 2.26 4.48
N THR A 67 7.59 1.44 3.56
CA THR A 67 7.34 -0.01 3.56
C THR A 67 8.32 -0.69 4.51
N LEU A 68 7.96 -1.90 4.95
CA LEU A 68 8.86 -2.68 5.81
C LEU A 68 10.10 -3.10 4.99
N HIS A 69 11.29 -2.98 5.57
CA HIS A 69 12.56 -3.19 4.86
C HIS A 69 12.72 -4.64 4.36
N TRP A 70 12.41 -5.64 5.21
CA TRP A 70 12.34 -7.05 4.79
C TRP A 70 10.96 -7.66 5.10
N PRO A 71 9.97 -7.52 4.19
CA PRO A 71 8.63 -8.09 4.37
C PRO A 71 8.62 -9.62 4.49
N SER A 72 9.54 -10.28 3.79
CA SER A 72 9.68 -11.75 3.78
C SER A 72 10.11 -12.33 5.14
N TRP A 73 10.71 -11.53 6.03
CA TRP A 73 11.12 -11.98 7.35
C TRP A 73 9.95 -12.10 8.34
N VAL A 74 8.83 -11.40 8.10
CA VAL A 74 7.66 -11.41 8.99
C VAL A 74 7.09 -12.82 9.21
N PRO A 75 6.84 -13.65 8.18
CA PRO A 75 6.39 -15.04 8.40
C PRO A 75 7.43 -15.88 9.14
N LEU A 76 8.71 -15.78 8.78
CA LEU A 76 9.78 -16.53 9.45
C LEU A 76 9.86 -16.15 10.94
N HIS A 77 9.77 -14.86 11.23
CA HIS A 77 9.72 -14.32 12.57
C HIS A 77 8.52 -14.87 13.34
N PHE A 78 7.33 -14.94 12.73
CA PHE A 78 6.14 -15.49 13.37
C PHE A 78 6.34 -16.94 13.83
N TYR A 79 6.91 -17.79 12.98
CA TYR A 79 7.19 -19.17 13.34
C TYR A 79 8.31 -19.28 14.36
N ALA A 80 9.41 -18.54 14.21
CA ALA A 80 10.50 -18.51 15.17
C ALA A 80 10.02 -18.11 16.57
N ALA A 81 9.20 -17.06 16.66
CA ALA A 81 8.63 -16.57 17.91
C ALA A 81 7.77 -17.62 18.62
N ASN A 82 6.88 -18.28 17.88
CA ASN A 82 5.96 -19.27 18.45
C ASN A 82 6.66 -20.58 18.79
N VAL A 83 7.51 -21.11 17.91
CA VAL A 83 8.28 -22.34 18.15
C VAL A 83 9.26 -22.13 19.29
N GLY A 84 9.94 -20.98 19.34
CA GLY A 84 10.81 -20.59 20.45
C GLY A 84 10.06 -20.55 21.78
N LEU A 85 8.93 -19.86 21.83
CA LEU A 85 8.13 -19.74 23.06
C LEU A 85 7.57 -21.09 23.54
N ILE A 86 6.87 -21.81 22.66
CA ILE A 86 6.23 -23.09 23.02
C ILE A 86 7.30 -24.11 23.41
N GLY A 87 8.37 -24.23 22.62
CA GLY A 87 9.46 -25.17 22.91
C GLY A 87 10.18 -24.83 24.22
N MET A 88 10.41 -23.55 24.50
CA MET A 88 11.05 -23.11 25.74
C MET A 88 10.17 -23.41 26.95
N VAL A 89 8.86 -23.20 26.86
CA VAL A 89 7.92 -23.55 27.94
C VAL A 89 7.82 -25.07 28.11
N ALA A 90 7.74 -25.84 27.03
CA ALA A 90 7.64 -27.30 27.06
C ALA A 90 8.88 -27.95 27.70
N THR A 91 10.06 -27.38 27.47
CA THR A 91 11.34 -27.88 28.01
C THR A 91 11.72 -27.25 29.35
N ALA A 92 10.93 -26.32 29.88
CA ALA A 92 11.19 -25.65 31.15
C ALA A 92 11.30 -26.59 32.37
N PRO A 93 10.57 -27.72 32.47
CA PRO A 93 10.74 -28.67 33.57
C PRO A 93 12.11 -29.36 33.60
N GLU A 94 12.81 -29.43 32.46
CA GLU A 94 14.08 -30.16 32.32
C GLU A 94 15.30 -29.25 32.53
N ARG A 95 15.11 -28.03 33.04
CA ARG A 95 16.20 -27.07 33.16
C ARG A 95 17.26 -27.51 34.18
N PRO A 96 18.56 -27.37 33.86
CA PRO A 96 19.11 -26.96 32.57
C PRO A 96 19.10 -28.11 31.53
N SER A 97 18.65 -27.84 30.30
CA SER A 97 18.71 -28.80 29.19
C SER A 97 19.12 -28.13 27.89
N THR A 98 19.70 -28.92 26.97
CA THR A 98 20.02 -28.47 25.60
C THR A 98 18.77 -28.05 24.84
N GLY A 99 17.65 -28.76 25.04
CA GLY A 99 16.37 -28.41 24.45
C GLY A 99 15.91 -27.02 24.89
N PHE A 100 15.96 -26.73 26.20
CA PHE A 100 15.63 -25.42 26.72
C PHE A 100 16.53 -24.32 26.14
N ALA A 101 17.85 -24.54 26.12
CA ALA A 101 18.80 -23.57 25.57
C ALA A 101 18.54 -23.28 24.09
N LEU A 102 18.19 -24.29 23.30
CA LEU A 102 17.86 -24.15 21.88
C LEU A 102 16.63 -23.27 21.66
N PHE A 103 15.53 -23.55 22.36
CA PHE A 103 14.28 -22.79 22.17
C PHE A 103 14.32 -21.39 22.79
N ALA A 104 15.04 -21.22 23.90
CA ALA A 104 15.34 -19.91 24.46
C ALA A 104 16.21 -19.09 23.48
N GLY A 105 17.23 -19.71 22.88
CA GLY A 105 18.05 -19.09 21.83
C GLY A 105 17.22 -18.69 20.60
N LEU A 106 16.30 -19.55 20.15
CA LEU A 106 15.38 -19.23 19.06
C LEU A 106 14.47 -18.04 19.40
N SER A 107 14.06 -17.90 20.66
CA SER A 107 13.30 -16.73 21.12
C SER A 107 14.12 -15.45 21.04
N VAL A 108 15.43 -15.51 21.35
CA VAL A 108 16.34 -14.36 21.18
C VAL A 108 16.51 -14.01 19.70
N VAL A 109 16.69 -15.00 18.83
CA VAL A 109 16.75 -14.79 17.37
C VAL A 109 15.49 -14.11 16.87
N SER A 110 14.31 -14.54 17.34
CA SER A 110 13.04 -13.90 17.01
C SER A 110 13.01 -12.42 17.40
N VAL A 111 13.40 -12.08 18.63
CA VAL A 111 13.49 -10.68 19.08
C VAL A 111 14.44 -9.87 18.19
N ALA A 112 15.60 -10.44 17.85
CA ALA A 112 16.57 -9.79 16.98
C ALA A 112 16.00 -9.53 15.57
N MET A 113 15.27 -10.48 14.98
CA MET A 113 14.59 -10.29 13.70
C MET A 113 13.65 -9.09 13.72
N PHE A 114 12.87 -8.92 14.79
CA PHE A 114 11.98 -7.77 14.95
C PHE A 114 12.75 -6.45 15.04
N VAL A 115 13.73 -6.39 15.95
CA VAL A 115 14.51 -5.18 16.20
C VAL A 115 15.28 -4.75 14.95
N ILE A 116 15.91 -5.70 14.26
CA ILE A 116 16.69 -5.42 13.05
C ILE A 116 15.79 -4.97 11.91
N ASN A 117 14.71 -5.69 11.62
CA ASN A 117 13.85 -5.38 10.48
C ASN A 117 13.11 -4.05 10.69
N LEU A 118 12.52 -3.85 11.87
CA LEU A 118 11.81 -2.63 12.19
C LEU A 118 12.78 -1.44 12.36
N GLY A 119 13.93 -1.67 13.01
CA GLY A 119 14.98 -0.67 13.17
C GLY A 119 15.53 -0.20 11.82
N ALA A 120 15.83 -1.13 10.91
CA ALA A 120 16.26 -0.81 9.55
C ALA A 120 15.19 0.00 8.81
N THR A 121 13.92 -0.40 8.93
CA THR A 121 12.79 0.33 8.34
C THR A 121 12.73 1.79 8.80
N MET A 122 13.04 2.07 10.06
CA MET A 122 12.96 3.41 10.64
C MET A 122 14.23 4.24 10.45
N LEU A 123 15.41 3.61 10.43
CA LEU A 123 16.69 4.31 10.50
C LEU A 123 17.46 4.35 9.18
N VAL A 124 17.31 3.34 8.32
CA VAL A 124 18.00 3.32 7.02
C VAL A 124 17.23 4.25 6.09
N ALA A 125 17.90 5.26 5.52
CA ALA A 125 17.31 6.07 4.46
C ALA A 125 16.90 5.14 3.31
N PRO A 126 15.81 5.41 2.59
CA PRO A 126 15.53 4.66 1.37
C PRO A 126 16.82 4.70 0.54
N ALA A 127 17.38 3.54 0.20
CA ALA A 127 18.22 3.51 -0.97
C ALA A 127 17.35 4.14 -2.06
N GLU A 128 17.83 5.20 -2.70
CA GLU A 128 17.34 5.52 -4.04
C GLU A 128 17.31 4.18 -4.74
N GLU A 129 16.12 3.74 -5.16
CA GLU A 129 15.99 2.51 -5.92
C GLU A 129 16.99 2.68 -7.06
N GLU A 130 18.16 2.03 -6.92
CA GLU A 130 18.99 1.69 -8.05
C GLU A 130 18.00 0.98 -8.94
N GLU A 131 17.59 1.67 -10.00
CA GLU A 131 16.93 1.07 -11.14
C GLU A 131 17.68 -0.23 -11.36
N GLU A 132 17.03 -1.37 -11.08
CA GLU A 132 17.56 -2.66 -11.44
C GLU A 132 17.70 -2.60 -12.96
N GLU A 133 18.88 -2.17 -13.41
CA GLU A 133 19.39 -2.39 -14.76
C GLU A 133 19.30 -3.89 -14.94
N GLU A 134 18.27 -4.32 -15.67
CA GLU A 134 18.16 -5.67 -16.19
C GLU A 134 19.49 -6.01 -16.85
N GLU A 135 20.24 -6.87 -16.17
CA GLU A 135 21.38 -7.66 -16.62
C GLU A 135 21.62 -7.54 -18.14
N GLU A 136 22.55 -6.65 -18.53
CA GLU A 136 23.14 -6.66 -19.87
C GLU A 136 23.79 -8.03 -20.11
N ALA A 137 23.09 -8.89 -20.86
CA ALA A 137 23.68 -10.06 -21.47
C ALA A 137 24.86 -9.63 -22.37
N PRO A 138 25.94 -10.43 -22.44
CA PRO A 138 27.23 -9.99 -22.98
C PRO A 138 27.15 -9.50 -24.43
N SER A 139 27.64 -8.27 -24.62
CA SER A 139 27.71 -7.55 -25.89
C SER A 139 28.12 -8.42 -27.09
N MET A 140 27.21 -8.51 -28.05
CA MET A 140 27.54 -8.85 -29.42
C MET A 140 27.83 -7.53 -30.16
N ARG A 141 28.92 -7.52 -30.94
CA ARG A 141 29.58 -6.37 -31.58
C ARG A 141 28.64 -5.25 -32.08
N PRO A 142 29.11 -3.98 -32.05
CA PRO A 142 28.31 -2.82 -32.46
C PRO A 142 27.91 -2.93 -33.93
N GLN A 143 26.63 -3.20 -34.17
CA GLN A 143 26.00 -2.85 -35.44
C GLN A 143 25.56 -1.39 -35.34
N VAL A 144 25.84 -0.62 -36.38
CA VAL A 144 25.41 0.77 -36.56
C VAL A 144 23.89 0.83 -36.31
N PRO A 145 23.41 1.55 -35.29
CA PRO A 145 21.98 1.64 -35.03
C PRO A 145 21.29 2.26 -36.25
N PRO A 146 20.22 1.66 -36.78
CA PRO A 146 19.33 2.38 -37.67
C PRO A 146 18.74 3.59 -36.91
N PRO A 147 18.35 4.66 -37.61
CA PRO A 147 17.87 5.89 -36.98
C PRO A 147 16.74 5.59 -35.98
N PRO A 148 16.67 6.34 -34.85
CA PRO A 148 15.76 6.06 -33.76
C PRO A 148 14.32 5.99 -34.28
N GLN A 149 13.71 4.81 -34.20
CA GLN A 149 12.30 4.63 -34.51
C GLN A 149 11.49 5.29 -33.40
N VAL A 150 10.72 6.31 -33.78
CA VAL A 150 9.82 7.01 -32.86
C VAL A 150 8.62 6.11 -32.58
N ASP A 151 8.62 5.47 -31.42
CA ASP A 151 7.53 4.61 -30.95
C ASP A 151 6.72 5.30 -29.84
N ILE A 152 5.89 6.27 -30.23
CA ILE A 152 4.90 6.86 -29.33
C ILE A 152 3.65 5.99 -29.39
N HIS A 153 3.29 5.38 -28.27
CA HIS A 153 2.13 4.51 -28.15
C HIS A 153 1.18 4.99 -27.04
N PRO A 154 -0.10 4.58 -27.06
CA PRO A 154 -1.13 5.10 -26.15
C PRO A 154 -0.82 5.01 -24.65
N ASP A 155 -0.07 3.99 -24.22
CA ASP A 155 0.19 3.73 -22.81
C ASP A 155 1.48 4.38 -22.31
N MET A 156 2.21 5.07 -23.19
CA MET A 156 3.38 5.88 -22.86
C MET A 156 2.98 7.09 -21.98
N ARG A 157 3.83 7.44 -21.01
CA ARG A 157 3.57 8.58 -20.12
C ARG A 157 3.68 9.89 -20.89
N VAL A 158 2.75 10.82 -20.66
CA VAL A 158 2.81 12.17 -21.27
C VAL A 158 4.11 12.87 -20.86
N GLY A 159 4.52 12.73 -19.59
CA GLY A 159 5.80 13.24 -19.11
C GLY A 159 7.01 12.70 -19.87
N GLU A 160 6.99 11.42 -20.25
CA GLU A 160 8.04 10.78 -21.05
C GLU A 160 8.05 11.33 -22.48
N ILE A 161 6.87 11.49 -23.11
CA ILE A 161 6.74 12.05 -24.46
C ILE A 161 7.30 13.48 -24.50
N LEU A 162 6.95 14.31 -23.52
CA LEU A 162 7.41 15.70 -23.43
C LEU A 162 8.92 15.83 -23.15
N THR A 163 9.52 14.80 -22.53
CA THR A 163 10.96 14.77 -22.24
C THR A 163 11.76 14.27 -23.44
N ARG A 164 11.27 13.22 -24.11
CA ARG A 164 11.95 12.60 -25.26
C ARG A 164 11.74 13.38 -26.57
N TRP A 165 10.58 14.01 -26.73
CA TRP A 165 10.23 14.82 -27.90
C TRP A 165 9.61 16.16 -27.50
N PRO A 166 10.42 17.13 -27.04
CA PRO A 166 9.94 18.45 -26.59
C PRO A 166 9.11 19.20 -27.65
N GLN A 167 9.37 18.95 -28.93
CA GLN A 167 8.62 19.52 -30.06
C GLN A 167 7.15 19.07 -30.12
N THR A 168 6.77 17.99 -29.43
CA THR A 168 5.38 17.54 -29.35
C THR A 168 4.48 18.44 -28.50
N VAL A 169 5.06 19.37 -27.72
CA VAL A 169 4.31 20.34 -26.90
C VAL A 169 3.31 21.12 -27.75
N GLU A 170 3.69 21.54 -28.94
CA GLU A 170 2.82 22.30 -29.84
C GLU A 170 1.60 21.48 -30.28
N VAL A 171 1.80 20.18 -30.54
CA VAL A 171 0.71 19.25 -30.88
C VAL A 171 -0.23 19.07 -29.70
N PHE A 172 0.29 18.91 -28.48
CA PHE A 172 -0.53 18.83 -27.27
C PHE A 172 -1.37 20.10 -27.06
N VAL A 173 -0.76 21.28 -27.15
CA VAL A 173 -1.47 22.56 -26.97
C VAL A 173 -2.55 22.74 -28.04
N ALA A 174 -2.26 22.41 -29.30
CA ALA A 174 -3.22 22.51 -30.40
C ALA A 174 -4.40 21.53 -30.28
N ASN A 175 -4.22 20.40 -29.58
CA ASN A 175 -5.22 19.34 -29.46
C ASN A 175 -5.86 19.27 -28.05
N GLY A 176 -6.01 20.42 -27.37
CA GLY A 176 -6.83 20.51 -26.15
C GLY A 176 -6.07 20.43 -24.82
N PHE A 177 -4.73 20.42 -24.86
CA PHE A 177 -3.88 20.48 -23.66
C PHE A 177 -3.21 21.86 -23.49
N ALA A 178 -4.00 22.93 -23.55
CA ALA A 178 -3.51 24.31 -23.50
C ALA A 178 -2.66 24.62 -22.25
N SER A 179 -2.91 23.94 -21.12
CA SER A 179 -2.13 24.11 -19.90
C SER A 179 -0.65 23.74 -20.05
N LEU A 180 -0.31 22.86 -21.01
CA LEU A 180 1.08 22.51 -21.34
C LEU A 180 1.83 23.63 -22.08
N GLY A 181 1.15 24.72 -22.45
CA GLY A 181 1.82 25.95 -22.89
C GLY A 181 2.66 26.60 -21.77
N ASN A 182 2.29 26.40 -20.51
CA ASN A 182 3.02 26.93 -19.35
C ASN A 182 4.23 26.03 -18.98
N PRO A 183 5.48 26.56 -18.99
CA PRO A 183 6.67 25.81 -18.61
C PRO A 183 6.64 25.16 -17.22
N GLU A 184 6.08 25.82 -16.21
CA GLU A 184 6.03 25.30 -14.83
C GLU A 184 5.07 24.12 -14.72
N HIS A 185 3.93 24.21 -15.39
CA HIS A 185 2.96 23.13 -15.45
C HIS A 185 3.48 21.92 -16.23
N ARG A 186 4.27 22.13 -17.29
CA ARG A 186 4.96 21.03 -18.00
C ARG A 186 5.88 20.25 -17.07
N GLU A 187 6.64 20.95 -16.23
CA GLU A 187 7.58 20.30 -15.32
C GLU A 187 6.87 19.48 -14.25
N GLN A 188 5.72 19.95 -13.77
CA GLN A 188 4.85 19.16 -12.90
C GLN A 188 4.30 17.92 -13.62
N VAL A 189 3.82 18.06 -14.86
CA VAL A 189 3.27 16.92 -15.63
C VAL A 189 4.30 15.84 -15.91
N LYS A 190 5.59 16.19 -16.04
CA LYS A 190 6.68 15.19 -16.17
C LYS A 190 6.78 14.24 -14.98
N GLN A 191 6.40 14.70 -13.78
CA GLN A 191 6.49 13.94 -12.53
C GLN A 191 5.23 13.13 -12.22
N ILE A 192 4.14 13.29 -12.97
CA ILE A 192 2.86 12.62 -12.71
C ILE A 192 2.72 11.39 -13.63
N PRO A 193 2.33 10.21 -13.11
CA PRO A 193 2.18 8.99 -13.90
C PRO A 193 0.88 8.97 -14.72
N ILE A 194 0.71 9.93 -15.65
CA ILE A 194 -0.43 9.99 -16.59
C ILE A 194 0.02 9.49 -17.97
N THR A 195 -0.67 8.48 -18.49
CA THR A 195 -0.46 7.97 -19.86
C THR A 195 -1.17 8.83 -20.90
N LEU A 196 -0.71 8.78 -22.16
CA LEU A 196 -1.33 9.48 -23.28
C LEU A 196 -2.82 9.09 -23.43
N ARG A 197 -3.14 7.80 -23.31
CA ARG A 197 -4.51 7.27 -23.30
C ARG A 197 -5.36 7.92 -22.23
N MET A 198 -4.85 7.98 -21.00
CA MET A 198 -5.55 8.59 -19.87
C MET A 198 -5.73 10.10 -20.08
N ALA A 199 -4.73 10.79 -20.63
CA ALA A 199 -4.78 12.21 -20.94
C ALA A 199 -5.82 12.51 -22.03
N CYS A 200 -5.79 11.77 -23.15
CA CYS A 200 -6.77 11.87 -24.22
C CYS A 200 -8.20 11.61 -23.73
N GLN A 201 -8.41 10.56 -22.92
CA GLN A 201 -9.71 10.25 -22.36
C GLN A 201 -10.26 11.37 -21.45
N ARG A 202 -9.41 11.97 -20.62
CA ARG A 202 -9.80 13.07 -19.71
C ARG A 202 -10.12 14.37 -20.43
N HIS A 203 -9.46 14.62 -21.57
CA HIS A 203 -9.64 15.83 -22.37
C HIS A 203 -10.58 15.64 -23.56
N ASN A 204 -11.23 14.47 -23.67
CA ASN A 204 -12.13 14.12 -24.76
C ASN A 204 -11.47 14.31 -26.15
N VAL A 205 -10.21 13.86 -26.26
CA VAL A 205 -9.39 13.89 -27.48
C VAL A 205 -9.30 12.48 -28.04
N ASP A 206 -9.51 12.32 -29.34
CA ASP A 206 -9.38 11.02 -30.00
C ASP A 206 -7.92 10.54 -29.97
N LEU A 207 -7.72 9.36 -29.38
CA LEU A 207 -6.40 8.83 -29.09
C LEU A 207 -5.61 8.40 -30.34
N GLU A 208 -6.26 7.73 -31.28
CA GLU A 208 -5.58 7.24 -32.50
C GLU A 208 -5.07 8.40 -33.39
N PRO A 209 -5.86 9.45 -33.68
CA PRO A 209 -5.37 10.66 -34.36
C PRO A 209 -4.26 11.36 -33.57
N MET A 210 -4.39 11.44 -32.25
CA MET A 210 -3.40 12.10 -31.40
C MET A 210 -2.04 11.40 -31.45
N VAL A 211 -2.02 10.06 -31.36
CA VAL A 211 -0.78 9.28 -31.50
C VAL A 211 -0.14 9.52 -32.86
N ALA A 212 -0.91 9.54 -33.95
CA ALA A 212 -0.39 9.78 -35.28
C ALA A 212 0.24 11.19 -35.42
N LEU A 213 -0.39 12.22 -34.86
CA LEU A 213 0.15 13.59 -34.85
C LEU A 213 1.43 13.70 -34.03
N LEU A 214 1.48 13.04 -32.87
CA LEU A 214 2.66 13.02 -32.01
C LEU A 214 3.83 12.30 -32.67
N VAL A 215 3.59 11.12 -33.26
CA VAL A 215 4.61 10.37 -34.03
C VAL A 215 5.14 11.23 -35.18
N SER A 216 4.25 11.90 -35.91
CA SER A 216 4.63 12.80 -37.01
C SER A 216 5.48 13.98 -36.54
N ALA A 217 5.10 14.63 -35.43
CA ALA A 217 5.87 15.75 -34.86
C ALA A 217 7.21 15.31 -34.25
N ALA A 218 7.28 14.09 -33.75
CA ALA A 218 8.50 13.49 -33.23
C ALA A 218 9.46 13.01 -34.35
N GLY A 219 9.06 13.08 -35.62
CA GLY A 219 9.88 12.70 -36.78
C GLY A 219 9.74 11.22 -37.20
N GLY A 220 8.73 10.52 -36.69
CA GLY A 220 8.42 9.12 -36.99
C GLY A 220 7.42 8.93 -38.13
N THR A 221 7.34 7.69 -38.63
CA THR A 221 6.27 7.25 -39.54
C THR A 221 5.22 6.44 -38.75
N PRO A 222 3.91 6.71 -38.87
CA PRO A 222 2.89 5.96 -38.13
C PRO A 222 2.82 4.48 -38.54
N ARG A 223 2.76 3.56 -37.57
CA ARG A 223 2.51 2.13 -37.83
C ARG A 223 1.01 1.89 -38.07
N PRO A 224 0.59 1.12 -39.10
CA PRO A 224 -0.83 0.81 -39.30
C PRO A 224 -1.37 -0.06 -38.15
N ALA A 225 -2.60 0.25 -37.73
CA ALA A 225 -3.32 -0.42 -36.65
C ALA A 225 -3.51 -1.92 -36.97
N ALA A 226 -2.96 -2.79 -36.11
CA ALA A 226 -3.20 -4.22 -36.18
C ALA A 226 -4.44 -4.58 -35.34
N ALA A 227 -5.34 -5.34 -35.96
CA ALA A 227 -6.65 -5.73 -35.49
C ALA A 227 -6.66 -6.41 -34.10
N SER A 228 -7.73 -6.14 -33.37
CA SER A 228 -8.09 -6.70 -32.08
C SER A 228 -8.21 -8.23 -32.12
N ALA A 229 -7.30 -8.92 -31.42
CA ALA A 229 -7.47 -10.32 -31.06
C ALA A 229 -8.16 -10.39 -29.68
N GLY A 230 -9.43 -10.80 -29.68
CA GLY A 230 -10.26 -10.89 -28.50
C GLY A 230 -9.75 -11.92 -27.48
N ILE A 231 -9.71 -11.51 -26.21
CA ILE A 231 -9.56 -12.42 -25.07
C ILE A 231 -10.96 -12.72 -24.53
N ARG A 232 -11.38 -13.98 -24.66
CA ARG A 232 -12.53 -14.52 -23.93
C ARG A 232 -12.20 -14.54 -22.44
N ALA A 233 -12.95 -13.75 -21.67
CA ALA A 233 -12.91 -13.75 -20.21
C ALA A 233 -13.44 -15.08 -19.66
N GLY A 234 -12.57 -15.83 -19.00
CA GLY A 234 -12.96 -16.85 -18.03
C GLY A 234 -13.30 -16.15 -16.71
N ALA A 235 -14.55 -16.31 -16.27
CA ALA A 235 -15.07 -15.71 -15.05
C ALA A 235 -14.48 -16.35 -13.79
N THR A 236 -13.93 -15.53 -12.89
CA THR A 236 -13.95 -15.80 -11.45
C THR A 236 -14.39 -14.53 -10.72
N VAL A 237 -15.47 -14.68 -9.96
CA VAL A 237 -16.18 -13.64 -9.22
C VAL A 237 -15.38 -13.28 -7.97
N GLY A 238 -14.94 -12.03 -7.87
CA GLY A 238 -14.33 -11.45 -6.67
C GLY A 238 -14.76 -9.99 -6.53
N ALA A 239 -15.41 -9.68 -5.41
CA ALA A 239 -16.09 -8.43 -5.07
C ALA A 239 -15.42 -7.14 -5.57
N GLY A 240 -16.21 -6.34 -6.31
CA GLY A 240 -15.76 -5.21 -7.11
C GLY A 240 -15.12 -4.07 -6.31
N ARG A 241 -13.94 -3.65 -6.78
CA ARG A 241 -13.39 -2.31 -6.59
C ARG A 241 -14.18 -1.38 -7.52
N ARG A 242 -15.26 -0.77 -7.04
CA ARG A 242 -16.04 0.21 -7.81
C ARG A 242 -15.17 1.44 -8.07
N GLY A 243 -15.27 1.97 -9.29
CA GLY A 243 -14.42 3.04 -9.80
C GLY A 243 -14.56 4.36 -9.04
N LYS A 244 -13.65 5.28 -9.36
CA LYS A 244 -13.55 6.64 -8.83
C LYS A 244 -14.90 7.37 -8.95
N LEU A 245 -15.43 7.88 -7.84
CA LEU A 245 -16.70 8.63 -7.80
C LEU A 245 -16.66 9.79 -8.82
N SER A 246 -17.64 9.86 -9.71
CA SER A 246 -17.72 10.91 -10.73
C SER A 246 -18.76 11.97 -10.35
N ARG A 247 -18.54 13.22 -10.78
CA ARG A 247 -19.47 14.33 -10.53
C ARG A 247 -20.81 14.04 -11.20
N GLY A 248 -21.91 14.17 -10.46
CA GLY A 248 -23.26 13.77 -10.88
C GLY A 248 -23.72 12.42 -10.31
N GLU A 249 -22.85 11.68 -9.61
CA GLU A 249 -23.22 10.47 -8.87
C GLU A 249 -23.44 10.76 -7.37
N PRO A 250 -24.49 10.17 -6.75
CA PRO A 250 -24.72 10.33 -5.32
C PRO A 250 -23.61 9.68 -4.50
N ILE A 251 -23.28 10.29 -3.37
CA ILE A 251 -22.26 9.81 -2.44
C ILE A 251 -22.83 8.62 -1.65
N ARG A 252 -22.11 7.51 -1.65
CA ARG A 252 -22.52 6.24 -1.04
C ARG A 252 -21.66 5.91 0.19
N PRO A 253 -22.09 5.00 1.07
CA PRO A 253 -21.27 4.54 2.21
C PRO A 253 -19.87 4.05 1.81
N ASP A 254 -19.75 3.44 0.64
CA ASP A 254 -18.53 2.87 0.07
C ASP A 254 -17.66 3.89 -0.70
N SER A 255 -18.13 5.14 -0.87
CA SER A 255 -17.37 6.19 -1.54
C SER A 255 -16.15 6.59 -0.71
N VAL A 256 -15.00 6.74 -1.38
CA VAL A 256 -13.72 7.12 -0.75
C VAL A 256 -13.68 8.63 -0.49
N LEU A 257 -13.20 9.03 0.69
CA LEU A 257 -13.12 10.44 1.11
C LEU A 257 -12.36 11.30 0.09
N GLY A 258 -11.20 10.84 -0.37
CA GLY A 258 -10.39 11.53 -1.39
C GLY A 258 -11.12 11.71 -2.72
N ASP A 259 -11.92 10.73 -3.14
CA ASP A 259 -12.69 10.81 -4.39
C ASP A 259 -13.89 11.77 -4.25
N ILE A 260 -14.52 11.80 -3.07
CA ILE A 260 -15.60 12.75 -2.77
C ILE A 260 -15.09 14.18 -2.81
N LEU A 261 -13.94 14.47 -2.18
CA LEU A 261 -13.37 15.82 -2.17
C LEU A 261 -12.88 16.25 -3.56
N ALA A 262 -12.43 15.31 -4.38
CA ALA A 262 -12.06 15.60 -5.77
C ALA A 262 -13.29 15.87 -6.65
N ALA A 263 -14.38 15.12 -6.47
CA ALA A 263 -15.61 15.26 -7.26
C ALA A 263 -16.49 16.42 -6.79
N TYR A 264 -16.52 16.69 -5.48
CA TYR A 264 -17.36 17.67 -4.79
C TYR A 264 -16.55 18.44 -3.73
N PRO A 265 -15.70 19.41 -4.12
CA PRO A 265 -14.90 20.20 -3.17
C PRO A 265 -15.73 20.90 -2.08
N GLU A 266 -16.99 21.24 -2.39
CA GLU A 266 -17.95 21.84 -1.46
C GLU A 266 -18.33 20.96 -0.27
N THR A 267 -18.01 19.65 -0.31
CA THR A 267 -18.21 18.71 0.81
C THR A 267 -17.17 18.88 1.92
N GLU A 268 -16.10 19.63 1.70
CA GLU A 268 -15.06 19.89 2.71
C GLU A 268 -15.64 20.44 4.03
N LYS A 269 -16.61 21.34 3.93
CA LYS A 269 -17.30 21.92 5.10
C LYS A 269 -18.05 20.87 5.94
N VAL A 270 -18.55 19.81 5.30
CA VAL A 270 -19.25 18.70 5.97
C VAL A 270 -18.22 17.85 6.71
N PHE A 271 -17.10 17.53 6.08
CA PHE A 271 -16.01 16.81 6.75
C PHE A 271 -15.45 17.60 7.93
N ARG A 272 -15.25 18.93 7.80
CA ARG A 272 -14.85 19.80 8.92
C ARG A 272 -15.87 19.79 10.07
N LYS A 273 -17.16 19.82 9.76
CA LYS A 273 -18.24 19.78 10.77
C LYS A 273 -18.21 18.50 11.61
N TYR A 274 -17.96 17.34 10.98
CA TYR A 274 -18.03 16.04 11.66
C TYR A 274 -16.69 15.56 12.24
N TYR A 275 -15.57 15.94 11.62
CA TYR A 275 -14.24 15.42 11.96
C TYR A 275 -13.23 16.49 12.41
N GLY A 276 -13.58 17.77 12.32
CA GLY A 276 -12.70 18.89 12.63
C GLY A 276 -11.58 19.08 11.60
N ASP A 277 -10.59 19.91 11.94
CA ASP A 277 -9.51 20.28 11.02
C ASP A 277 -8.47 19.16 10.79
N GLY A 278 -8.45 18.15 11.66
CA GLY A 278 -7.53 17.00 11.59
C GLY A 278 -7.87 15.97 10.51
N CYS A 279 -9.04 16.06 9.87
CA CYS A 279 -9.44 15.13 8.81
C CYS A 279 -8.50 15.18 7.60
N PHE A 280 -7.94 16.36 7.31
CA PHE A 280 -7.17 16.63 6.09
C PHE A 280 -5.67 16.33 6.22
N SER A 281 -5.21 16.00 7.43
CA SER A 281 -3.83 15.58 7.72
C SER A 281 -3.70 14.09 8.00
N CYS A 282 -4.81 13.33 8.00
CA CYS A 282 -4.81 11.90 8.21
C CYS A 282 -4.45 11.15 6.91
N PRO A 283 -3.40 10.31 6.88
CA PRO A 283 -3.05 9.50 5.70
C PRO A 283 -4.19 8.60 5.20
N GLY A 284 -5.16 8.27 6.07
CA GLY A 284 -6.32 7.46 5.75
C GLY A 284 -7.28 8.10 4.73
N GLN A 285 -7.34 9.42 4.64
CA GLN A 285 -8.29 10.16 3.80
C GLN A 285 -8.28 9.73 2.32
N ALA A 286 -7.11 9.38 1.78
CA ALA A 286 -6.96 8.97 0.38
C ALA A 286 -7.48 7.55 0.08
N THR A 287 -7.79 6.76 1.12
CA THR A 287 -8.10 5.33 0.98
C THR A 287 -9.30 4.86 1.80
N GLU A 288 -9.80 5.68 2.72
CA GLU A 288 -10.91 5.36 3.61
C GLU A 288 -12.26 5.69 2.98
N SER A 289 -13.26 4.82 3.16
CA SER A 289 -14.66 5.06 2.78
C SER A 289 -15.41 5.88 3.83
N VAL A 290 -16.52 6.53 3.44
CA VAL A 290 -17.39 7.28 4.38
C VAL A 290 -17.82 6.41 5.55
N LYS A 291 -18.20 5.15 5.29
CA LYS A 291 -18.60 4.20 6.32
C LYS A 291 -17.48 3.88 7.31
N GLN A 292 -16.27 3.64 6.80
CA GLN A 292 -15.12 3.36 7.65
C GLN A 292 -14.77 4.56 8.52
N SER A 293 -14.76 5.76 7.92
CA SER A 293 -14.45 7.00 8.64
C SER A 293 -15.52 7.31 9.69
N ALA A 294 -16.81 7.16 9.38
CA ALA A 294 -17.90 7.32 10.33
C ALA A 294 -17.76 6.36 11.53
N MET A 295 -17.40 5.10 11.29
CA MET A 295 -17.15 4.12 12.34
C MET A 295 -15.95 4.51 13.23
N MET A 296 -14.83 4.90 12.61
CA MET A 296 -13.60 5.26 13.33
C MET A 296 -13.76 6.50 14.22
N HIS A 297 -14.61 7.44 13.80
CA HIS A 297 -14.83 8.71 14.50
C HIS A 297 -16.12 8.73 15.33
N ASN A 298 -16.81 7.58 15.48
CA ASN A 298 -18.08 7.47 16.20
C ASN A 298 -19.14 8.48 15.72
N VAL A 299 -19.18 8.71 14.41
CA VAL A 299 -20.13 9.60 13.73
C VAL A 299 -21.24 8.75 13.10
N SER A 300 -22.46 9.28 13.09
CA SER A 300 -23.59 8.63 12.41
C SER A 300 -23.37 8.62 10.90
N GLU A 301 -23.14 7.42 10.33
CA GLU A 301 -22.99 7.19 8.88
C GLU A 301 -24.15 7.81 8.09
N LYS A 302 -25.38 7.67 8.61
CA LYS A 302 -26.59 8.18 7.96
C LYS A 302 -26.62 9.70 7.91
N GLU A 303 -26.21 10.37 8.99
CA GLU A 303 -26.24 11.83 9.07
C GLU A 303 -25.18 12.45 8.17
N ILE A 304 -23.95 11.95 8.23
CA ILE A 304 -22.87 12.48 7.39
C ILE A 304 -23.18 12.24 5.90
N LEU A 305 -23.70 11.07 5.51
CA LEU A 305 -24.10 10.82 4.12
C LEU A 305 -25.21 11.77 3.64
N THR A 306 -26.15 12.12 4.53
CA THR A 306 -27.23 13.06 4.20
C THR A 306 -26.66 14.46 3.95
N ASP A 307 -25.77 14.92 4.82
CA ASP A 307 -25.14 16.25 4.68
C ASP A 307 -24.18 16.31 3.49
N LEU A 308 -23.45 15.22 3.21
CA LEU A 308 -22.57 15.10 2.04
C LEU A 308 -23.36 15.16 0.73
N ASN A 309 -24.43 14.38 0.61
CA ASN A 309 -25.28 14.39 -0.58
C ASN A 309 -25.96 15.75 -0.77
N ARG A 310 -26.45 16.36 0.31
CA ARG A 310 -27.00 17.72 0.27
C ARG A 310 -25.98 18.75 -0.22
N ALA A 311 -24.73 18.65 0.24
CA ALA A 311 -23.67 19.53 -0.21
C ALA A 311 -23.32 19.31 -1.69
N ALA A 312 -23.35 18.07 -2.16
CA ALA A 312 -23.10 17.67 -3.55
C ALA A 312 -24.29 17.91 -4.49
N GLY A 313 -25.46 18.30 -3.98
CA GLY A 313 -26.65 18.63 -4.78
C GLY A 313 -27.65 17.49 -4.99
N PHE A 314 -27.67 16.48 -4.10
CA PHE A 314 -28.62 15.36 -4.10
C PHE A 314 -29.54 15.37 -2.88
#